data_AF-H9C6J2-F1
#
_entry.id   AF-H9C6J2-F1
#
_cell.length_a   1.000
_cell.length_b   1.000
_cell.length_c   1.000
_cell.angle_alpha   90.00
_cell.angle_beta   90.00
_cell.angle_gamma   90.00
#
_symmetry.space_group_name_H-M   'P 1'
#
loop_
_entity.id
_entity.type
_entity.pdbx_description
1 polymer ?
#
loop_
_entity_poly.entity_id
_entity_poly.type
_entity_poly.pdbx_seq_one_letter_code
_entity_poly.pdbx_strand_id
1 'polypeptide(L)'
;MKVLKIALLSTVAFYSVSSIAAVSLDQGDTMYYFAKDCNKKGKTSYGNTDYGWQPYSASDVYQEYKYMLDMVAINSLMSGSGNSVSESDMKNYLQKTRAKRISAAQSQGALTCR
;
A
#
# COMPACT_ATOMS: atom_id res chain seq x y z
N MET A 1 -39.06 9.09 -12.75
CA MET A 1 -38.24 8.09 -12.03
C MET A 1 -36.80 8.56 -12.00
N LYS A 2 -36.31 9.00 -10.83
CA LYS A 2 -34.94 9.50 -10.64
C LYS A 2 -34.09 8.34 -10.14
N VAL A 3 -33.14 7.87 -10.95
CA VAL A 3 -32.21 6.81 -10.55
C VAL A 3 -31.06 7.48 -9.80
N LEU A 4 -31.07 7.33 -8.47
CA LEU A 4 -30.08 7.87 -7.56
C LEU A 4 -28.78 7.07 -7.76
N LYS A 5 -27.78 7.70 -8.41
CA LYS A 5 -26.42 7.15 -8.54
C LYS A 5 -25.78 7.14 -7.16
N ILE A 6 -25.77 6.00 -6.49
CA ILE A 6 -24.99 5.80 -5.26
C ILE A 6 -23.52 5.74 -5.68
N ALA A 7 -22.85 6.88 -5.61
CA ALA A 7 -21.41 6.94 -5.62
C ALA A 7 -20.93 6.29 -4.31
N LEU A 8 -20.45 5.04 -4.39
CA LEU A 8 -19.61 4.47 -3.35
C LEU A 8 -18.33 5.30 -3.29
N LEU A 9 -18.36 6.36 -2.48
CA LEU A 9 -17.14 6.91 -1.91
C LEU A 9 -16.60 5.86 -0.94
N SER A 10 -15.75 4.99 -1.44
CA SER A 10 -14.83 4.24 -0.59
C SER A 10 -13.84 5.24 0.00
N THR A 11 -14.23 5.82 1.15
CA THR A 11 -13.32 6.55 2.03
C THR A 11 -12.26 5.57 2.49
N VAL A 12 -11.13 5.55 1.79
CA VAL A 12 -9.88 4.98 2.30
C VAL A 12 -9.51 5.89 3.47
N ALA A 13 -9.92 5.50 4.67
CA ALA A 13 -9.51 6.13 5.90
C ALA A 13 -8.00 5.88 6.06
N PHE A 14 -7.20 6.86 5.64
CA PHE A 14 -5.78 6.92 5.97
C PHE A 14 -5.69 7.34 7.43
N TYR A 15 -5.64 6.35 8.31
CA TYR A 15 -5.21 6.56 9.69
C TYR A 15 -3.77 7.06 9.66
N SER A 16 -3.51 8.12 10.44
CA SER A 16 -2.20 8.67 10.73
C SER A 16 -1.22 7.54 11.03
N VAL A 17 -0.12 7.50 10.28
CA VAL A 17 0.88 6.43 10.31
C VAL A 17 1.68 6.55 11.60
N SER A 18 1.13 6.03 12.68
CA SER A 18 1.80 5.87 13.96
C SER A 18 2.84 4.75 13.83
N SER A 19 4.09 5.14 13.59
CA SER A 19 5.26 4.27 13.39
C SER A 19 5.21 3.40 12.12
N ILE A 20 6.34 3.26 11.45
CA ILE A 20 6.51 2.41 10.25
C ILE A 20 6.18 0.93 10.57
N ALA A 21 6.04 0.55 11.84
CA ALA A 21 5.88 -0.83 12.32
C ALA A 21 4.52 -1.51 12.01
N ALA A 22 3.53 -0.83 11.41
CA ALA A 22 2.24 -1.42 11.08
C ALA A 22 1.66 -0.86 9.77
N VAL A 23 2.33 -1.11 8.65
CA VAL A 23 1.74 -0.88 7.32
C VAL A 23 0.81 -2.04 6.96
N SER A 24 -0.35 -1.76 6.35
CA SER A 24 -1.15 -2.80 5.71
C SER A 24 -0.49 -3.29 4.42
N LEU A 25 -0.87 -4.47 3.92
CA LEU A 25 -0.25 -5.07 2.73
C LEU A 25 -0.29 -4.14 1.50
N ASP A 26 -1.40 -3.44 1.33
CA ASP A 26 -1.58 -2.47 0.27
C ASP A 26 -0.75 -1.19 0.50
N GLN A 27 -0.62 -0.71 1.74
CA GLN A 27 0.28 0.40 2.06
C GLN A 27 1.75 0.02 1.80
N GLY A 28 2.18 -1.18 2.22
CA GLY A 28 3.52 -1.70 1.97
C GLY A 28 3.85 -1.79 0.49
N ASP A 29 2.95 -2.34 -0.34
CA ASP A 29 3.12 -2.35 -1.81
C ASP A 29 3.21 -0.92 -2.38
N THR A 30 2.35 -0.01 -1.93
CA THR A 30 2.31 1.38 -2.41
C THR A 30 3.62 2.10 -2.11
N MET A 31 4.08 2.03 -0.85
CA MET A 31 5.31 2.67 -0.38
C MET A 31 6.55 2.06 -1.04
N TYR A 32 6.63 0.73 -1.16
CA TYR A 32 7.77 0.06 -1.79
C TYR A 32 7.96 0.48 -3.24
N TYR A 33 6.90 0.42 -4.05
CA TYR A 33 7.00 0.77 -5.46
C TYR A 33 7.16 2.28 -5.69
N PHE A 34 6.56 3.11 -4.84
CA PHE A 34 6.82 4.55 -4.86
C PHE A 34 8.30 4.85 -4.59
N ALA A 35 8.88 4.28 -3.54
CA ALA A 35 10.29 4.45 -3.21
C ALA A 35 11.21 3.92 -4.32
N LYS A 36 10.88 2.76 -4.90
CA LYS A 36 11.62 2.21 -6.03
C LYS A 36 11.63 3.16 -7.22
N ASP A 37 10.50 3.78 -7.56
CA ASP A 37 10.41 4.74 -8.66
C ASP A 37 11.06 6.09 -8.32
N CYS A 38 11.07 6.49 -7.05
CA CYS A 38 11.80 7.66 -6.58
C CYS A 38 13.32 7.45 -6.68
N ASN A 39 13.82 6.30 -6.25
CA ASN A 39 15.24 5.92 -6.33
C ASN A 39 15.73 5.86 -7.78
N LYS A 40 14.91 5.37 -8.73
CA LYS A 40 15.25 5.41 -10.17
C LYS A 40 15.46 6.83 -10.70
N LYS A 41 14.91 7.84 -10.04
CA LYS A 41 15.08 9.26 -10.38
C LYS A 41 16.25 9.91 -9.62
N GLY A 42 17.02 9.14 -8.84
CA GLY A 42 18.10 9.66 -7.99
C GLY A 42 17.60 10.48 -6.80
N LYS A 43 16.34 10.29 -6.39
CA LYS A 43 15.66 11.05 -5.34
C LYS A 43 15.38 10.20 -4.12
N THR A 44 15.06 10.85 -3.00
CA THR A 44 14.71 10.19 -1.75
C THR A 44 13.20 10.19 -1.54
N SER A 45 12.64 9.04 -1.16
CA SER A 45 11.24 8.90 -0.76
C SER A 45 11.02 9.35 0.68
N TYR A 46 9.96 10.13 0.89
CA TYR A 46 9.52 10.58 2.21
C TYR A 46 8.05 10.21 2.44
N GLY A 47 7.75 9.78 3.66
CA GLY A 47 6.40 9.53 4.17
C GLY A 47 6.03 10.59 5.20
N ASN A 48 4.79 11.04 5.19
CA ASN A 48 4.29 11.98 6.18
C ASN A 48 3.81 11.22 7.42
N THR A 49 4.42 11.50 8.56
CA THR A 49 4.12 10.89 9.86
C THR A 49 3.68 11.97 10.84
N ASP A 50 3.28 11.57 12.04
CA ASP A 50 2.98 12.53 13.12
C ASP A 50 4.20 13.39 13.50
N TYR A 51 5.41 12.93 13.19
CA TYR A 51 6.68 13.66 13.37
C TYR A 51 7.11 14.42 12.11
N GLY A 52 6.22 14.59 11.14
CA GLY A 52 6.47 15.23 9.85
C GLY A 52 7.05 14.28 8.80
N TRP A 53 7.73 14.85 7.81
CA TRP A 53 8.30 14.11 6.69
C TRP A 53 9.52 13.31 7.10
N GLN A 54 9.40 11.99 7.05
CA GLN A 54 10.48 11.06 7.37
C GLN A 54 10.96 10.34 6.10
N PRO A 55 12.28 10.32 5.84
CA PRO A 55 12.80 9.53 4.73
C PRO A 55 12.63 8.05 5.04
N TYR A 56 12.41 7.25 4.01
CA TYR A 56 12.38 5.80 4.12
C TYR A 56 12.99 5.15 2.88
N SER A 57 13.56 3.97 3.05
CA SER A 57 14.18 3.23 1.95
C SER A 57 13.22 2.18 1.36
N ALA A 58 13.39 1.88 0.06
CA ALA A 58 12.63 0.82 -0.58
C ALA A 58 12.94 -0.56 0.03
N SER A 59 14.16 -0.79 0.53
CA SER A 59 14.56 -2.05 1.15
C SER A 59 13.85 -2.30 2.48
N ASP A 60 13.70 -1.27 3.32
CA ASP A 60 13.07 -1.42 4.63
C ASP A 60 11.59 -1.80 4.46
N VAL A 61 10.88 -1.06 3.61
CA VAL A 61 9.47 -1.33 3.30
C VAL A 61 9.27 -2.68 2.61
N TYR A 62 10.23 -3.12 1.80
CA TYR A 62 10.13 -4.41 1.11
C TYR A 62 10.08 -5.59 2.09
N GLN A 63 10.79 -5.53 3.21
CA GLN A 63 10.78 -6.61 4.21
C GLN A 63 9.40 -6.75 4.85
N GLU A 64 8.78 -5.63 5.22
CA GLU A 64 7.43 -5.60 5.81
C GLU A 64 6.38 -6.05 4.79
N TYR A 65 6.46 -5.55 3.55
CA TYR A 65 5.60 -5.96 2.45
C TYR A 65 5.69 -7.47 2.18
N LYS A 66 6.91 -8.02 2.14
CA LYS A 66 7.15 -9.44 1.92
C LYS A 66 6.58 -10.29 3.05
N TYR A 67 6.84 -9.93 4.30
CA TYR A 67 6.30 -10.62 5.45
C TYR A 67 4.76 -10.72 5.41
N MET A 68 4.07 -9.64 5.05
CA MET A 68 2.62 -9.65 4.92
C MET A 68 2.11 -10.50 3.74
N LEU A 69 2.81 -10.50 2.61
CA LEU A 69 2.48 -11.40 1.50
C LEU A 69 2.58 -12.86 1.92
N ASP A 70 3.66 -13.21 2.63
CA ASP A 70 3.90 -14.57 3.11
C ASP A 70 2.79 -14.99 4.10
N MET A 71 2.33 -14.08 4.96
CA MET A 71 1.19 -14.32 5.85
C MET A 71 -0.13 -14.55 5.11
N VAL A 72 -0.37 -13.84 4.00
CA VAL A 72 -1.55 -14.10 3.14
C VAL A 72 -1.46 -15.49 2.52
N ALA A 73 -0.27 -15.89 2.05
CA ALA A 73 -0.04 -17.22 1.50
C ALA A 73 -0.26 -18.32 2.56
N ILE A 74 0.27 -18.15 3.77
CA ILE A 74 0.07 -19.09 4.89
C ILE A 74 -1.41 -19.20 5.25
N ASN A 75 -2.14 -18.09 5.37
CA ASN A 75 -3.57 -18.11 5.65
C ASN A 75 -4.36 -18.84 4.54
N SER A 76 -3.97 -18.65 3.28
CA SER A 76 -4.59 -19.37 2.15
C SER A 76 -4.39 -20.89 2.27
N LEU A 77 -3.19 -21.34 2.64
CA LEU A 77 -2.88 -22.76 2.87
C LEU A 77 -3.64 -23.35 4.07
N MET A 78 -3.71 -22.62 5.19
CA MET A 78 -4.33 -23.10 6.43
C MET A 78 -5.86 -23.13 6.37
N SER A 79 -6.46 -22.24 5.59
CA SER A 79 -7.90 -22.03 5.62
C SER A 79 -8.74 -23.17 5.04
N GLY A 80 -8.16 -24.13 4.30
CA GLY A 80 -8.80 -25.38 3.84
C GLY A 80 -10.11 -25.24 3.04
N SER A 81 -10.61 -24.02 2.86
CA SER A 81 -11.90 -23.67 2.28
C SER A 81 -11.65 -22.98 0.95
N GLY A 82 -12.40 -23.35 -0.09
CA GLY A 82 -12.25 -22.82 -1.46
C GLY A 82 -12.51 -21.32 -1.63
N ASN A 83 -12.58 -20.54 -0.55
CA ASN A 83 -12.80 -19.10 -0.52
C ASN A 83 -11.54 -18.30 -0.11
N SER A 84 -10.37 -18.94 0.00
CA SER A 84 -9.15 -18.25 0.38
C SER A 84 -8.55 -17.49 -0.81
N VAL A 85 -8.21 -16.22 -0.60
CA VAL A 85 -7.57 -15.39 -1.63
C VAL A 85 -6.15 -15.90 -1.81
N SER A 86 -5.83 -16.39 -3.01
CA SER A 86 -4.48 -16.87 -3.31
C SER A 86 -3.47 -15.71 -3.29
N GLU A 87 -2.20 -16.03 -3.01
CA GLU A 87 -1.11 -15.05 -3.11
C GLU A 87 -1.06 -14.42 -4.52
N SER A 88 -1.34 -15.20 -5.56
CA SER A 88 -1.42 -14.71 -6.94
C SER A 88 -2.54 -13.71 -7.16
N ASP A 89 -3.74 -13.96 -6.62
CA ASP A 89 -4.88 -13.03 -6.74
C ASP A 89 -4.57 -11.72 -6.01
N MET A 90 -3.93 -11.82 -4.84
CA MET A 90 -3.50 -10.65 -4.07
C MET A 90 -2.46 -9.83 -4.84
N LYS A 91 -1.42 -10.47 -5.38
CA LYS A 91 -0.40 -9.80 -6.21
C LYS A 91 -1.02 -9.11 -7.44
N ASN A 92 -1.97 -9.78 -8.09
CA ASN A 92 -2.69 -9.23 -9.24
C ASN A 92 -3.52 -7.98 -8.85
N TYR A 93 -4.27 -8.07 -7.75
CA TYR A 93 -5.03 -6.93 -7.20
C TYR A 93 -4.11 -5.75 -6.87
N LEU A 94 -3.02 -6.00 -6.15
CA LEU A 94 -2.06 -4.97 -5.77
C LEU A 94 -1.48 -4.30 -7.01
N GLN A 95 -1.01 -5.09 -7.98
CA GLN A 95 -0.47 -4.57 -9.24
C GLN A 95 -1.47 -3.70 -10.01
N LYS A 96 -2.73 -4.15 -10.17
CA LYS A 96 -3.78 -3.41 -10.89
C LYS A 96 -4.13 -2.08 -10.25
N THR A 97 -4.13 -2.01 -8.92
CA THR A 97 -4.55 -0.81 -8.18
C THR A 97 -3.41 0.12 -7.80
N ARG A 98 -2.15 -0.33 -7.93
CA ARG A 98 -0.95 0.36 -7.45
C ARG A 98 -0.83 1.80 -7.93
N ALA A 99 -0.93 2.03 -9.24
CA ALA A 99 -0.78 3.38 -9.79
C ALA A 99 -1.81 4.35 -9.19
N LYS A 100 -3.07 3.90 -9.03
CA LYS A 100 -4.12 4.69 -8.40
C LYS A 100 -3.82 4.97 -6.93
N ARG A 101 -3.35 3.97 -6.18
CA ARG A 101 -2.99 4.11 -4.75
C ARG A 101 -1.80 5.05 -4.55
N ILE A 102 -0.76 4.97 -5.38
CA ILE A 102 0.38 5.89 -5.35
C ILE A 102 -0.09 7.33 -5.63
N SER A 103 -0.84 7.55 -6.72
CA SER A 103 -1.35 8.88 -7.05
C SER A 103 -2.23 9.45 -5.94
N ALA A 104 -3.09 8.63 -5.32
CA ALA A 104 -3.90 9.04 -4.18
C ALA A 104 -3.03 9.46 -3.00
N ALA A 105 -2.06 8.63 -2.60
CA ALA A 105 -1.15 8.91 -1.48
C ALA A 105 -0.33 10.19 -1.71
N GLN A 106 0.12 10.46 -2.94
CA GLN A 106 0.80 11.71 -3.28
C GLN A 106 -0.16 12.91 -3.20
N SER A 107 -1.36 12.80 -3.78
CA SER A 107 -2.36 13.88 -3.80
C SER A 107 -2.86 14.28 -2.41
N GLN A 108 -2.85 13.34 -1.47
CA GLN A 108 -3.25 13.54 -0.08
C GLN A 108 -2.09 13.99 0.81
N GLY A 109 -0.89 14.18 0.25
CA GLY A 109 0.28 14.59 1.02
C GLY A 109 0.80 13.52 1.97
N ALA A 110 0.52 12.24 1.70
CA ALA A 110 1.09 11.12 2.47
C ALA A 110 2.49 10.74 1.98
N LEU A 111 2.75 10.88 0.67
CA LEU A 111 4.03 10.51 0.04
C LEU A 111 4.60 11.64 -0.82
N THR A 112 5.91 11.83 -0.76
CA THR A 112 6.63 12.78 -1.63
C THR A 112 8.03 12.28 -1.99
N CYS A 113 8.51 12.68 -3.17
CA CYS A 113 9.78 12.26 -3.74
C CYS A 113 10.62 13.50 -4.01
N ARG A 114 11.72 13.66 -3.26
CA ARG A 114 12.52 14.89 -3.24
C ARG A 114 13.94 14.62 -3.67
#